data_AF-A0A2V6JVR9-F1
#
_entry.id   AF-A0A2V6JVR9-F1
#
_cell.length_a   1.000
_cell.length_b   1.000
_cell.length_c   1.000
_cell.angle_alpha   90.00
_cell.angle_beta   90.00
_cell.angle_gamma   90.00
#
_symmetry.space_group_name_H-M   'P 1'
#
loop_
_entity.id
_entity.type
_entity.pdbx_description
1 polymer ?
#
loop_
_entity_poly.entity_id
_entity_poly.type
_entity_poly.pdbx_seq_one_letter_code
_entity_poly.pdbx_strand_id
1 'polypeptide(L)'
;MSDVRASHPPSDSFGAAGSEAATDLRSPAKSENVSVVAFDLKDIIAARLGENYQLHERHLNRTLVAAQRVIGFDKVYARAEGAYLYDMDNQPYLDFLSG
;
A
#
# COMPACT_ATOMS: atom_id res chain seq x y z
N MET A 1 -42.45 -0.06 60.55
CA MET A 1 -43.90 -0.18 60.27
C MET A 1 -44.13 -1.27 59.23
N SER A 2 -45.29 -1.91 59.28
CA SER A 2 -45.77 -2.98 58.41
C SER A 2 -46.49 -2.47 57.17
N ASP A 3 -46.43 -3.22 56.06
CA ASP A 3 -47.51 -3.48 55.08
C ASP A 3 -47.03 -4.67 54.21
N VAL A 4 -47.68 -5.83 54.05
CA VAL A 4 -49.07 -6.24 53.71
C VAL A 4 -49.21 -6.58 52.21
N ARG A 5 -49.92 -7.70 51.93
CA ARG A 5 -49.94 -8.45 50.66
C ARG A 5 -50.81 -7.82 49.55
N ALA A 6 -50.36 -8.00 48.31
CA ALA A 6 -51.18 -8.08 47.08
C ALA A 6 -51.05 -9.50 46.45
N SER A 7 -51.79 -9.86 45.38
CA SER A 7 -51.65 -11.18 44.72
C SER A 7 -52.20 -11.29 43.29
N HIS A 8 -51.64 -12.23 42.51
CA HIS A 8 -52.14 -12.84 41.25
C HIS A 8 -52.18 -11.95 39.98
N PRO A 9 -52.27 -12.53 38.75
CA PRO A 9 -52.36 -13.95 38.36
C PRO A 9 -51.28 -14.43 37.34
N PRO A 10 -51.28 -15.73 36.94
CA PRO A 10 -50.55 -16.26 35.78
C PRO A 10 -51.46 -16.80 34.66
N SER A 11 -51.22 -16.37 33.42
CA SER A 11 -51.51 -17.05 32.13
C SER A 11 -50.74 -16.25 31.04
N ASP A 12 -50.34 -16.78 29.88
CA ASP A 12 -51.06 -17.68 28.97
C ASP A 12 -50.21 -18.83 28.40
N SER A 13 -50.91 -19.93 28.09
CA SER A 13 -50.42 -21.03 27.29
C SER A 13 -50.90 -20.92 25.84
N PHE A 14 -49.96 -20.81 24.89
CA PHE A 14 -50.13 -21.25 23.51
C PHE A 14 -48.95 -22.18 23.20
N GLY A 15 -49.09 -23.33 22.52
CA GLY A 15 -50.14 -23.73 21.59
C GLY A 15 -49.44 -24.08 20.27
N ALA A 16 -49.22 -25.36 20.00
CA ALA A 16 -48.29 -25.85 18.98
C ALA A 16 -48.84 -25.81 17.53
N ALA A 17 -47.96 -25.76 16.52
CA ALA A 17 -48.00 -26.55 15.27
C ALA A 17 -46.91 -26.16 14.23
N GLY A 18 -46.44 -27.13 13.42
CA GLY A 18 -45.69 -26.95 12.15
C GLY A 18 -44.21 -26.56 12.30
N SER A 19 -43.17 -27.29 11.85
CA SER A 19 -42.99 -28.31 10.79
C SER A 19 -43.18 -27.81 9.36
N GLU A 20 -42.09 -27.47 8.65
CA GLU A 20 -41.53 -28.27 7.53
C GLU A 20 -40.39 -27.55 6.78
N ALA A 21 -39.76 -28.29 5.84
CA ALA A 21 -38.85 -27.86 4.77
C ALA A 21 -37.40 -27.46 5.14
N ALA A 22 -36.50 -28.41 4.91
CA ALA A 22 -35.08 -28.13 4.73
C ALA A 22 -34.80 -27.55 3.34
N THR A 23 -33.88 -26.58 3.25
CA THR A 23 -33.15 -26.28 2.01
C THR A 23 -31.69 -25.97 2.35
N ASP A 24 -30.83 -26.95 2.11
CA ASP A 24 -29.38 -26.78 1.98
C ASP A 24 -29.05 -25.94 0.72
N LEU A 25 -27.76 -25.66 0.49
CA LEU A 25 -27.19 -25.00 -0.69
C LEU A 25 -27.24 -23.46 -0.68
N ARG A 26 -26.53 -22.87 0.28
CA ARG A 26 -25.73 -21.67 -0.03
C ARG A 26 -24.25 -22.04 -0.01
N SER A 27 -23.80 -22.64 -1.12
CA SER A 27 -22.39 -22.90 -1.38
C SER A 27 -21.56 -21.65 -1.06
N PRO A 28 -20.39 -21.78 -0.42
CA PRO A 28 -19.50 -20.63 -0.25
C PRO A 28 -19.18 -20.10 -1.65
N ALA A 29 -19.50 -18.83 -1.89
CA ALA A 29 -19.13 -18.18 -3.13
C ALA A 29 -17.61 -18.36 -3.30
N LYS A 30 -17.17 -18.89 -4.45
CA LYS A 30 -15.75 -18.94 -4.76
C LYS A 30 -15.20 -17.53 -4.62
N SER A 31 -14.33 -17.32 -3.64
CA SER A 31 -13.55 -16.10 -3.57
C SER A 31 -12.65 -16.10 -4.80
N GLU A 32 -13.05 -15.34 -5.82
CA GLU A 32 -12.18 -15.06 -6.95
C GLU A 32 -11.01 -14.25 -6.41
N ASN A 33 -9.91 -14.95 -6.13
CA ASN A 33 -8.66 -14.33 -5.74
C ASN A 33 -8.18 -13.50 -6.93
N VAL A 34 -8.51 -12.21 -6.91
CA VAL A 34 -7.88 -11.21 -7.76
C VAL A 34 -6.38 -11.29 -7.48
N SER A 35 -5.63 -11.88 -8.41
CA SER A 35 -4.18 -11.90 -8.35
C SER A 35 -3.68 -10.48 -8.58
N VAL A 36 -3.53 -9.73 -7.49
CA VAL A 36 -2.85 -8.43 -7.52
C VAL A 36 -1.45 -8.68 -8.04
N VAL A 37 -1.16 -8.16 -9.24
CA VAL A 37 0.18 -8.26 -9.81
C VAL A 37 1.14 -7.57 -8.86
N ALA A 38 2.11 -8.30 -8.32
CA ALA A 38 2.99 -7.77 -7.28
C ALA A 38 3.80 -6.60 -7.85
N PHE A 39 3.68 -5.43 -7.22
CA PHE A 39 4.46 -4.25 -7.57
C PHE A 39 5.86 -4.37 -6.95
N ASP A 40 6.82 -4.88 -7.72
CA ASP A 40 8.23 -4.86 -7.30
C ASP A 40 8.87 -3.51 -7.66
N LEU A 41 8.99 -2.64 -6.64
CA LEU A 41 9.61 -1.34 -6.77
C LEU A 41 11.10 -1.43 -7.15
N LYS A 42 11.82 -2.46 -6.72
CA LYS A 42 13.25 -2.60 -6.98
C LYS A 42 13.50 -2.91 -8.45
N ASP A 43 12.73 -3.86 -9.00
CA ASP A 43 12.82 -4.21 -10.42
C ASP A 43 12.45 -3.01 -11.30
N ILE A 44 11.42 -2.24 -10.93
CA ILE A 44 10.99 -1.04 -11.67
C ILE A 44 12.07 0.06 -11.62
N ILE A 45 12.72 0.28 -10.48
CA ILE A 45 13.82 1.25 -10.37
C ILE A 45 15.03 0.76 -11.19
N ALA A 46 15.41 -0.51 -11.05
CA ALA A 46 16.55 -1.09 -11.75
C ALA A 46 16.38 -1.06 -13.27
N ALA A 47 15.18 -1.38 -13.77
CA ALA A 47 14.85 -1.37 -15.20
C ALA A 47 14.88 0.03 -15.85
N ARG A 48 14.84 1.11 -15.04
CA ARG A 48 14.80 2.50 -15.51
C ARG A 48 16.00 3.34 -15.06
N LEU A 49 16.96 2.72 -14.36
CA LEU A 49 18.18 3.38 -13.92
C LEU A 49 18.99 3.84 -15.15
N GLY A 50 19.27 5.15 -15.21
CA GLY A 50 19.84 5.80 -16.39
C GLY A 50 18.90 6.81 -17.05
N GLU A 51 17.58 6.61 -16.97
CA GLU A 51 16.59 7.55 -17.54
C GLU A 51 16.43 8.85 -16.73
N ASN A 52 17.05 8.95 -15.55
CA ASN A 52 16.87 10.01 -14.55
C ASN A 52 16.76 11.42 -15.14
N TYR A 53 17.77 11.88 -15.89
CA TYR A 53 17.78 13.23 -16.48
C TYR A 53 16.81 13.39 -17.64
N GLN A 54 16.57 12.34 -18.44
CA GLN A 54 15.60 12.39 -19.53
C GLN A 54 14.16 12.54 -19.00
N LEU A 55 13.84 11.83 -17.91
CA LEU A 55 12.56 11.94 -17.23
C LEU A 55 12.44 13.27 -16.46
N HIS A 56 13.49 13.70 -15.76
CA HIS A 56 13.52 15.02 -15.11
C HIS A 56 13.32 16.17 -16.10
N GLU A 57 13.97 16.12 -17.27
CA GLU A 57 13.83 17.16 -18.29
C GLU A 57 12.42 17.19 -18.89
N ARG A 58 11.83 16.01 -19.14
CA ARG A 58 10.50 15.88 -19.76
C ARG A 58 9.35 16.18 -18.81
N HIS A 59 9.49 15.85 -17.52
CA HIS A 59 8.36 15.79 -16.59
C HIS A 59 8.51 16.63 -15.31
N LEU A 60 9.70 17.16 -14.99
CA LEU A 60 9.94 17.89 -13.74
C LEU A 60 10.50 19.30 -13.96
N ASN A 61 11.79 19.43 -14.29
CA ASN A 61 12.47 20.72 -14.38
C ASN A 61 13.67 20.69 -15.33
N ARG A 62 13.45 21.07 -16.60
CA ARG A 62 14.49 21.23 -17.62
C ARG A 62 15.60 22.20 -17.21
N THR A 63 15.29 23.31 -16.54
CA THR A 63 16.28 24.31 -16.15
C THR A 63 17.29 23.74 -15.16
N LEU A 64 16.84 22.92 -14.21
CA LEU A 64 17.71 22.22 -13.27
C LEU A 64 18.61 21.18 -13.96
N VAL A 65 18.08 20.45 -14.95
CA VAL A 65 18.89 19.51 -15.77
C VAL A 65 19.97 20.26 -16.54
N ALA A 66 19.61 21.37 -17.20
CA ALA A 66 20.57 22.19 -17.93
C ALA A 66 21.66 22.77 -17.01
N ALA A 67 21.29 23.27 -15.82
CA ALA A 67 22.23 23.78 -14.84
C ALA A 67 23.22 22.70 -14.36
N GLN A 68 22.74 21.51 -14.00
CA GLN A 68 23.59 20.40 -13.56
C GLN A 68 24.56 19.93 -14.66
N ARG A 69 24.11 19.89 -15.93
CA ARG A 69 24.99 19.60 -17.07
C ARG A 69 26.08 20.66 -17.27
N VAL A 70 25.76 21.94 -17.11
CA VAL A 70 26.74 23.04 -17.23
C VAL A 70 27.86 22.92 -16.19
N ILE A 71 27.55 22.46 -14.97
CA ILE A 71 28.55 22.24 -13.91
C ILE A 71 29.15 20.82 -13.91
N GLY A 72 28.75 19.94 -14.83
CA GLY A 72 29.26 18.56 -14.93
C GLY A 72 28.73 17.57 -13.87
N PHE A 73 27.65 17.93 -13.17
CA PHE A 73 26.99 17.12 -12.15
C PHE A 73 25.71 16.41 -12.65
N ASP A 74 25.47 16.31 -13.97
CA ASP A 74 24.37 15.51 -14.53
C ASP A 74 24.65 13.98 -14.47
N LYS A 75 25.04 13.52 -13.28
CA LYS A 75 25.45 12.14 -12.95
C LYS A 75 24.30 11.28 -12.47
N VAL A 76 24.25 10.05 -12.97
CA VAL A 76 23.34 9.01 -12.47
C VAL A 76 24.01 8.28 -11.33
N TYR A 77 23.59 8.57 -10.10
CA TYR A 77 24.05 7.88 -8.90
C TYR A 77 23.29 6.56 -8.73
N ALA A 78 24.03 5.46 -8.62
CA ALA A 78 23.50 4.10 -8.52
C ALA A 78 23.51 3.56 -7.07
N ARG A 79 24.37 4.11 -6.21
CA ARG A 79 24.58 3.67 -4.83
C ARG A 79 25.01 4.83 -3.94
N ALA A 80 24.70 4.73 -2.65
CA ALA A 80 25.22 5.62 -1.61
C ALA A 80 25.78 4.79 -0.45
N GLU A 81 26.82 5.30 0.22
CA GLU A 81 27.41 4.68 1.41
C GLU A 81 28.06 5.76 2.30
N GLY A 82 27.55 5.90 3.53
CA GLY A 82 27.98 6.99 4.41
C GLY A 82 27.72 8.36 3.79
N ALA A 83 28.77 9.18 3.68
CA ALA A 83 28.74 10.49 3.03
C ALA A 83 29.10 10.44 1.53
N TYR A 84 29.17 9.26 0.90
CA TYR A 84 29.56 9.12 -0.50
C TYR A 84 28.42 8.64 -1.39
N LEU A 85 28.26 9.30 -2.54
CA LEU A 85 27.45 8.83 -3.67
C LEU A 85 28.38 8.18 -4.71
N TYR A 86 27.89 7.17 -5.43
CA TYR A 86 28.63 6.46 -6.46
C TYR A 86 27.83 6.48 -7.75
N ASP A 87 28.45 6.90 -8.85
CA ASP A 87 27.82 6.87 -10.17
C ASP A 87 27.82 5.46 -10.80
N MET A 88 27.30 5.35 -12.02
CA MET A 88 27.23 4.09 -12.77
C MET A 88 28.61 3.45 -13.02
N ASP A 89 29.67 4.24 -13.03
CA ASP A 89 31.06 3.78 -13.19
C ASP A 89 31.73 3.47 -11.82
N ASN A 90 30.93 3.51 -10.74
CA ASN A 90 31.33 3.39 -9.34
C ASN A 90 32.38 4.43 -8.90
N GLN A 91 32.40 5.60 -9.54
CA GLN A 91 33.24 6.73 -9.12
C GLN A 91 32.63 7.37 -7.85
N PRO A 92 33.40 7.52 -6.75
CA PRO A 92 32.91 8.13 -5.52
C PRO A 92 32.86 9.66 -5.60
N TYR A 93 31.79 10.23 -5.04
CA TYR A 93 31.53 11.66 -4.86
C TYR A 93 31.20 11.92 -3.38
N LEU A 94 31.95 12.79 -2.72
CA LEU A 94 31.66 13.20 -1.34
C LEU A 94 30.49 14.19 -1.34
N ASP A 95 29.44 13.87 -0.59
CA ASP A 95 28.23 14.66 -0.49
C ASP A 95 28.38 15.82 0.52
N PHE A 96 28.19 17.04 0.03
CA PHE A 96 28.13 18.28 0.81
C PHE A 96 26.75 18.95 0.77
N LEU A 97 25.76 18.29 0.15
CA LEU A 97 24.37 18.75 0.04
C LEU A 97 23.48 18.02 1.06
N SER A 98 23.72 16.73 1.31
CA SER A 98 23.08 15.90 2.35
C SER A 98 21.57 15.66 2.25
N GLY A 99 20.92 16.10 1.16
CA GLY A 99 19.50 15.87 0.86
C GLY A 99 18.60 17.07 1.14
#